data_AF-A0A2K3LRV0-F1
#
_entry.id   AF-A0A2K3LRV0-F1
#
_cell.length_a   1.000
_cell.length_b   1.000
_cell.length_c   1.000
_cell.angle_alpha   90.00
_cell.angle_beta   90.00
_cell.angle_gamma   90.00
#
_symmetry.space_group_name_H-M   'P 1'
#
loop_
_entity.id
_entity.type
_entity.pdbx_description
1 polymer ?
#
loop_
_entity_poly.entity_id
_entity_poly.type
_entity_poly.pdbx_seq_one_letter_code
_entity_poly.pdbx_strand_id
1 'polypeptide(L)' 'RCHPKDINNVVFHRSYPLFASCSDDSTAYVFHGMVYSDLNQNPLIVPLEILRGHANSNGRGETSVYDIVN' A
#
# COMPACT_ATOMS: atom_id res chain seq x y z
N ARG A 1 -0.86 6.45 -12.85
CA ARG A 1 -0.48 7.41 -11.78
C ARG A 1 -1.11 6.89 -10.49
N CYS A 2 -0.33 6.67 -9.44
CA CYS A 2 -0.84 6.14 -8.16
C CYS A 2 -1.47 7.30 -7.37
N HIS A 3 -0.85 7.78 -6.29
CA HIS A 3 -1.42 8.83 -5.45
C HIS A 3 -1.36 10.24 -6.07
N PRO A 4 -2.42 11.07 -5.95
CA PRO A 4 -2.39 12.51 -6.24
C PRO A 4 -1.62 13.37 -5.23
N LYS A 5 -1.40 12.91 -4.00
CA LYS A 5 -0.65 13.61 -2.94
C LYS A 5 0.56 12.80 -2.44
N ASP A 6 1.27 13.35 -1.46
CA ASP A 6 2.46 12.75 -0.85
C ASP A 6 2.13 11.42 -0.19
N ILE A 7 3.02 10.44 -0.39
CA ILE A 7 2.97 9.13 0.27
C ILE A 7 3.60 9.28 1.64
N ASN A 8 2.87 8.91 2.69
CA ASN A 8 3.31 9.09 4.07
C ASN A 8 3.67 7.76 4.76
N ASN A 9 3.22 6.62 4.23
CA ASN A 9 3.46 5.31 4.82
C ASN A 9 3.43 4.18 3.77
N VAL A 10 4.17 3.11 4.04
CA VAL A 10 4.14 1.85 3.29
C VAL A 10 4.22 0.69 4.28
N VAL A 11 3.34 -0.30 4.12
CA VAL A 11 3.29 -1.48 4.98
C VAL A 11 3.30 -2.77 4.17
N PHE A 12 3.90 -3.81 4.71
CA PHE A 12 4.02 -5.13 4.10
C PHE A 12 3.28 -6.16 4.95
N HIS A 13 2.51 -7.02 4.29
CA HIS A 13 1.90 -8.17 4.94
C HIS A 13 2.99 -9.19 5.32
N ARG A 14 2.86 -9.83 6.49
CA ARG A 14 3.89 -10.72 7.03
C ARG A 14 4.01 -12.07 6.31
N SER A 15 2.89 -12.67 5.91
CA SER A 15 2.84 -14.01 5.29
C SER A 15 2.54 -14.00 3.78
N TYR A 16 1.70 -13.09 3.31
CA TYR A 16 1.35 -12.95 1.90
C TYR A 16 2.22 -11.90 1.20
N PRO A 17 2.49 -12.04 -0.12
CA PRO A 17 3.21 -11.06 -0.92
C PRO A 17 2.31 -9.84 -1.23
N LEU A 18 1.88 -9.14 -0.19
CA LEU A 18 1.03 -7.96 -0.27
C LEU A 18 1.72 -6.78 0.41
N PHE A 19 1.56 -5.60 -0.17
CA PHE A 19 1.94 -4.35 0.46
C PHE A 19 0.94 -3.25 0.12
N ALA A 20 0.87 -2.24 0.96
CA ALA A 20 0.02 -1.09 0.74
C ALA A 20 0.78 0.22 0.93
N SER A 21 0.55 1.19 0.03
CA SER A 21 1.03 2.57 0.18
C SER A 21 -0.11 3.48 0.57
N CYS A 22 0.14 4.39 1.52
CA CYS A 22 -0.85 5.37 2.01
C CYS A 22 -0.40 6.79 1.69
N SER A 23 -1.37 7.67 1.44
CA SER A 23 -1.13 9.05 1.08
C SER A 23 -2.04 10.03 1.83
N ASP A 24 -1.64 11.29 1.88
CA ASP A 24 -2.42 12.41 2.43
C ASP A 24 -3.70 12.73 1.61
N ASP A 25 -3.95 11.98 0.53
CA ASP A 25 -5.21 11.98 -0.21
C ASP A 25 -6.30 11.08 0.41
N SER A 26 -6.02 10.50 1.58
CA SER A 26 -6.91 9.58 2.30
C SER A 26 -7.18 8.26 1.59
N THR A 27 -6.30 7.88 0.66
CA THR A 27 -6.36 6.60 -0.04
C THR A 27 -5.19 5.71 0.34
N ALA A 28 -5.45 4.40 0.29
CA ALA A 28 -4.42 3.39 0.36
C ALA A 28 -4.49 2.50 -0.88
N TYR A 29 -3.37 2.30 -1.56
CA TYR A 29 -3.28 1.43 -2.73
C TYR A 29 -2.69 0.11 -2.28
N VAL A 30 -3.40 -0.99 -2.54
CA VAL A 30 -3.00 -2.35 -2.21
C VAL A 30 -2.40 -2.99 -3.45
N PHE A 31 -1.26 -3.66 -3.28
CA PHE A 31 -0.52 -4.32 -4.34
C PHE A 31 -0.17 -5.75 -3.95
N HIS A 32 -0.12 -6.62 -4.95
CA HIS A 32 0.64 -7.85 -4.89
C HIS A 32 2.09 -7.55 -5.24
N GLY A 33 3.03 -7.87 -4.34
CA GLY A 33 4.46 -7.65 -4.48
C GLY A 33 5.24 -8.93 -4.18
N MET A 34 5.59 -9.68 -5.23
CA MET A 34 6.33 -10.94 -5.10
C MET A 34 7.79 -10.77 -5.49
N VAL A 35 8.67 -11.22 -4.59
CA VAL A 35 10.11 -11.31 -4.82
C VAL A 35 10.48 -12.79 -4.80
N TYR A 36 11.09 -13.25 -5.88
CA TYR A 36 11.54 -14.63 -6.02
C TYR A 36 12.91 -14.79 -5.36
N SER A 37 13.14 -15.93 -4.71
CA SER A 37 14.41 -16.24 -4.06
C SER A 37 15.50 -16.62 -5.06
N ASP A 38 15.10 -17.17 -6.21
CA ASP A 38 16.00 -17.31 -7.34
C ASP A 38 16.19 -15.93 -8.00
N LEU A 39 17.45 -15.59 -8.31
CA LEU A 39 17.81 -14.31 -8.94
C LEU A 39 17.54 -14.31 -10.45
N ASN A 40 16.83 -15.31 -10.96
CA ASN A 40 16.55 -15.49 -12.39
C ASN A 40 15.17 -14.93 -12.79
N GLN A 41 14.39 -14.47 -11.82
CA GLN A 41 13.06 -13.93 -12.01
C GLN A 41 13.01 -12.48 -11.52
N ASN A 42 12.42 -11.61 -12.34
CA ASN A 42 12.24 -10.20 -11.95
C ASN A 42 11.13 -10.05 -10.91
N PRO A 43 11.21 -8.96 -10.12
CA PRO A 43 10.12 -8.29 -9.44
C PRO A 43 8.71 -8.49 -10.00
N LEU A 44 7.72 -9.08 -9.30
CA LEU A 44 6.33 -8.94 -9.73
C LEU A 44 5.59 -7.93 -8.84
N ILE A 45 5.10 -6.84 -9.44
CA ILE A 45 4.26 -5.83 -8.77
C ILE A 45 2.96 -5.68 -9.55
N VAL A 46 1.84 -5.96 -8.91
CA VAL A 46 0.49 -5.88 -9.51
C VAL A 46 -0.42 -5.04 -8.63
N PRO A 47 -1.03 -3.96 -9.14
CA PRO A 47 -2.05 -3.21 -8.39
C PRO A 47 -3.32 -4.06 -8.22
N LEU A 48 -3.89 -4.05 -7.01
CA LEU A 48 -5.09 -4.83 -6.68
C LEU A 48 -6.29 -3.91 -6.43
N GLU A 49 -6.24 -3.11 -5.37
CA GLU A 49 -7.39 -2.36 -4.88
C GLU A 49 -6.99 -0.98 -4.37
N ILE A 50 -7.93 -0.02 -4.43
CA ILE A 50 -7.79 1.31 -3.83
C ILE A 50 -8.80 1.42 -2.71
N LEU A 51 -8.31 1.43 -1.47
CA LEU A 51 -9.12 1.64 -0.28
C LEU A 51 -9.31 3.14 -0.05
N ARG A 52 -10.55 3.55 0.24
CA ARG A 52 -10.97 4.95 0.41
C ARG A 52 -11.84 5.07 1.66
N GLY A 53 -11.96 6.29 2.19
CA GLY A 53 -12.88 6.58 3.30
C GLY A 53 -12.20 6.71 4.68
N HIS A 54 -10.87 6.72 4.72
CA HIS A 54 -10.14 7.03 5.94
C HIS A 54 -10.32 8.51 6.32
N ALA A 55 -10.50 8.78 7.61
CA ALA A 55 -10.67 10.14 8.10
C ALA A 55 -9.37 10.94 7.92
N ASN A 56 -9.48 12.14 7.34
CA ASN A 56 -8.38 13.10 7.33
C ASN A 56 -8.38 13.87 8.65
N SER A 57 -7.46 13.55 9.55
CA SER A 57 -7.13 14.42 10.68
C SER A 57 -6.12 15.46 10.20
N ASN A 58 -6.50 16.75 10.23
CA ASN A 58 -5.62 17.87 9.88
C ASN A 58 -4.92 17.82 8.50
N GLY A 59 -5.56 17.18 7.50
CA GLY A 59 -5.01 17.06 6.15
C GLY A 59 -3.93 15.99 5.97
N ARG A 60 -3.67 15.20 7.02
CA ARG A 60 -2.87 13.98 6.96
C ARG A 60 -3.80 12.78 6.90
N GLY A 61 -3.53 11.89 5.95
CA GLY A 61 -4.27 10.63 5.85
C GLY A 61 -3.75 9.67 6.91
N GLU A 62 -4.40 9.64 8.08
CA GLU A 62 -4.15 8.62 9.12
C GLU A 62 -4.99 7.38 8.81
N THR A 63 -4.58 6.64 7.78
CA THR A 63 -5.05 5.29 7.58
C THR A 63 -4.49 4.43 8.70
N SER A 64 -5.32 3.73 9.48
CA SER A 64 -4.89 2.63 10.34
C SER A 64 -4.34 1.52 9.46
N VAL A 65 -3.09 1.69 9.02
CA VAL A 65 -2.37 0.81 8.08
C VAL A 65 -2.33 -0.65 8.55
N TYR A 66 -2.49 -0.86 9.85
CA TYR A 66 -2.59 -2.18 10.45
C TYR A 66 -3.76 -3.01 9.92
N ASP A 67 -4.93 -2.41 9.64
CA ASP A 67 -6.12 -3.12 9.16
C ASP A 67 -6.03 -3.51 7.67
N ILE A 68 -5.08 -2.94 6.92
CA ILE A 68 -4.99 -3.17 5.47
C ILE A 68 -4.21 -4.44 5.15
N VAL A 69 -3.24 -4.79 5.99
CA VAL A 69 -2.30 -5.90 5.77
C VAL A 69 -2.26 -6.90 6.92
N ASN A 70 -3.21 -6.86 7.86
CA ASN A 70 -3.48 -7.94 8.83
C ASN A 70 -4.97 -8.26 8.82
#